data_AF-A0AAQ3S7W2-F1
#
_entry.id   AF-A0AAQ3S7W2-F1
#
_cell.length_a   1.000
_cell.length_b   1.000
_cell.length_c   1.000
_cell.angle_alpha   90.00
_cell.angle_beta   90.00
_cell.angle_gamma   90.00
#
_symmetry.space_group_name_H-M   'P 1'
#
loop_
_entity.id
_entity.type
_entity.pdbx_description
1 polymer ?
#
loop_
_entity_poly.entity_id
_entity_poly.type
_entity_poly.pdbx_seq_one_letter_code
_entity_poly.pdbx_strand_id
1 'polypeptide(L)'
;MVMYRWDPRSSVVTPEEDVFYLVAFLRSALDTETLEYLTNQNRQILRFCHGSEIKVKQYLPHYTTQKEWMDHFGDKWTQFNARKMQFDPRRILATGQQIFQFHPSSALTTKDDDM
;
A
#
# COMPACT_ATOMS: atom_id res chain seq x y z
N MET A 1 16.61 27.42 2.34
CA MET A 1 16.19 26.17 2.98
C MET A 1 14.88 25.74 2.34
N VAL A 2 14.91 24.78 1.41
CA VAL A 2 13.71 24.35 0.69
C VAL A 2 12.94 23.40 1.60
N MET A 3 11.77 23.85 2.07
CA MET A 3 10.89 23.05 2.91
C MET A 3 10.10 22.13 1.98
N TYR A 4 10.51 20.87 1.88
CA TYR A 4 9.69 19.87 1.19
C TYR A 4 8.42 19.65 2.02
N ARG A 5 7.25 20.02 1.47
CA ARG A 5 5.95 19.76 2.10
C ARG A 5 5.70 18.25 2.30
N TRP A 6 6.40 17.42 1.54
CA TRP A 6 6.42 15.96 1.64
C TRP A 6 7.87 15.48 1.79
N ASP A 7 8.22 14.95 2.95
CA ASP A 7 9.58 14.45 3.21
C ASP A 7 9.81 13.12 2.45
N PRO A 8 10.77 13.07 1.50
CA PRO A 8 11.04 11.86 0.72
C PRO A 8 11.53 10.69 1.57
N ARG A 9 12.04 10.94 2.79
CA ARG A 9 12.49 9.91 3.73
C ARG A 9 11.32 9.15 4.36
N SER A 10 10.11 9.72 4.35
CA SER A 10 8.91 9.04 4.83
C SER A 10 8.51 7.88 3.91
N SER A 11 7.67 6.97 4.43
CA SER A 11 7.09 5.86 3.65
C SER A 11 5.87 6.26 2.81
N VAL A 12 5.53 7.56 2.74
CA VAL A 12 4.43 8.05 1.90
C VAL A 12 4.80 7.91 0.42
N VAL A 13 3.80 7.52 -0.38
CA VAL A 13 3.88 7.44 -1.84
C VAL A 13 2.98 8.55 -2.42
N THR A 14 3.57 9.42 -3.24
CA THR A 14 2.88 10.49 -3.97
C THR A 14 3.19 10.37 -5.47
N PRO A 15 2.40 11.01 -6.35
CA PRO A 15 2.78 11.16 -7.76
C PRO A 15 4.13 11.86 -7.93
N GLU A 16 4.83 11.57 -9.02
CA GLU A 16 6.13 12.16 -9.39
C GLU A 16 5.95 13.53 -10.06
N GLU A 17 5.30 14.46 -9.35
CA GLU A 17 4.97 15.80 -9.85
C GLU A 17 5.19 16.84 -8.74
N ASP A 18 5.61 18.05 -9.12
CA ASP A 18 5.83 19.16 -8.17
C ASP A 18 4.52 19.63 -7.51
N VAL A 19 3.42 19.56 -8.27
CA VAL A 19 2.08 19.87 -7.81
C VAL A 19 1.17 18.72 -8.21
N PHE A 20 0.49 18.14 -7.23
CA PHE A 20 -0.49 17.08 -7.45
C PHE A 20 -1.76 17.35 -6.63
N TYR A 21 -2.85 16.69 -7.01
CA TYR A 21 -4.16 16.89 -6.40
C TYR A 21 -4.59 15.68 -5.57
N LEU A 22 -5.18 15.95 -4.41
CA LEU A 22 -5.92 14.94 -3.66
C LEU A 22 -7.37 14.93 -4.16
N VAL A 23 -7.82 13.79 -4.68
CA VAL A 23 -9.21 13.55 -5.06
C VAL A 23 -9.75 12.45 -4.17
N ALA A 24 -10.85 12.72 -3.45
CA ALA A 24 -11.44 11.78 -2.50
C ALA A 24 -12.93 11.56 -2.81
N PHE A 25 -13.33 10.30 -2.97
CA PHE A 25 -14.73 9.90 -3.13
C PHE A 25 -15.28 9.43 -1.78
N LEU A 26 -15.84 10.35 -0.99
CA LEU A 26 -16.37 10.08 0.35
C LEU A 26 -17.81 9.56 0.28
N ARG A 27 -18.00 8.36 -0.27
CA ARG A 27 -19.33 7.77 -0.53
C ARG A 27 -19.83 6.97 0.68
N SER A 28 -21.15 6.89 0.82
CA SER A 28 -21.83 6.06 1.85
C SER A 28 -22.68 4.98 1.17
N ALA A 29 -22.63 3.74 1.67
CA ALA A 29 -23.48 2.64 1.23
C ALA A 29 -24.38 2.21 2.40
N LEU A 30 -25.69 2.10 2.15
CA LEU A 30 -26.70 1.75 3.18
C LEU A 30 -27.04 0.25 3.17
N ASP A 31 -26.73 -0.44 2.08
CA ASP A 31 -26.98 -1.85 1.86
C ASP A 31 -25.86 -2.47 0.99
N THR A 32 -25.89 -3.79 0.86
CA THR A 32 -24.87 -4.56 0.13
C THR A 32 -24.88 -4.31 -1.38
N GLU A 33 -26.05 -4.07 -1.97
CA GLU A 33 -26.20 -3.82 -3.41
C GLU A 33 -25.59 -2.46 -3.78
N THR A 34 -25.88 -1.44 -2.99
CA THR A 34 -25.27 -0.11 -3.09
C THR A 34 -23.76 -0.20 -2.91
N LEU A 35 -23.27 -0.99 -1.95
CA LEU A 35 -21.83 -1.18 -1.75
C LEU A 35 -21.15 -1.80 -2.98
N GLU A 36 -21.76 -2.82 -3.57
CA GLU A 36 -21.23 -3.46 -4.79
C GLU A 36 -21.23 -2.50 -5.97
N TYR A 37 -22.32 -1.77 -6.18
CA TYR A 37 -22.44 -0.75 -7.22
C TYR A 37 -21.35 0.33 -7.09
N LEU A 38 -21.17 0.88 -5.89
CA LEU A 38 -20.15 1.90 -5.61
C LEU A 38 -18.74 1.35 -5.76
N THR A 39 -18.50 0.11 -5.35
CA THR A 39 -17.22 -0.57 -5.53
C THR A 39 -16.90 -0.75 -7.02
N ASN A 40 -17.89 -1.13 -7.83
CA ASN A 40 -17.71 -1.27 -9.28
C ASN A 40 -17.42 0.09 -9.94
N GLN A 41 -18.10 1.16 -9.52
CA GLN A 41 -17.80 2.52 -9.96
C GLN A 41 -16.35 2.94 -9.64
N ASN A 42 -15.86 2.65 -8.43
CA ASN A 42 -14.46 2.92 -8.06
C ASN A 42 -13.48 2.17 -8.98
N ARG A 43 -13.76 0.91 -9.30
CA ARG A 43 -12.93 0.12 -10.24
C ARG A 43 -12.95 0.72 -11.66
N GLN A 44 -14.09 1.22 -12.13
CA GLN A 44 -14.20 1.88 -13.44
C GLN A 44 -13.34 3.15 -13.51
N ILE A 45 -13.34 3.97 -12.46
CA ILE A 45 -12.49 5.17 -12.37
C ILE A 45 -11.01 4.80 -12.45
N LEU A 46 -10.58 3.78 -11.69
CA LEU A 46 -9.18 3.32 -11.72
C LEU A 46 -8.78 2.77 -13.11
N ARG A 47 -9.68 2.03 -13.76
CA ARG A 47 -9.46 1.52 -15.14
C ARG A 47 -9.34 2.66 -16.14
N PHE A 48 -10.18 3.69 -16.01
CA PHE A 48 -10.09 4.89 -16.84
C PHE A 48 -8.74 5.59 -16.64
N CYS A 49 -8.33 5.84 -15.39
CA CYS A 49 -7.04 6.45 -15.11
C CYS A 49 -5.88 5.66 -15.73
N HIS A 50 -5.89 4.34 -15.60
CA HIS A 50 -4.89 3.47 -16.22
C HIS A 50 -4.92 3.54 -17.75
N GLY A 51 -6.10 3.43 -18.37
CA GLY A 51 -6.24 3.46 -19.83
C GLY A 51 -5.95 4.81 -20.48
N SER A 52 -6.05 5.91 -19.72
CA SER A 52 -5.68 7.27 -20.13
C SER A 52 -4.28 7.68 -19.67
N GLU A 53 -3.47 6.75 -19.17
CA GLU A 53 -2.09 6.99 -18.70
C GLU A 53 -1.97 8.06 -17.60
N ILE A 54 -3.05 8.30 -16.84
CA ILE A 54 -3.02 9.20 -15.69
C ILE A 54 -2.27 8.51 -14.56
N LYS A 55 -1.12 9.08 -14.16
CA LYS A 55 -0.21 8.53 -13.14
C LYS A 55 -0.74 8.68 -11.71
N VAL A 56 -1.91 8.11 -11.44
CA VAL A 56 -2.54 8.17 -10.12
C VAL A 56 -1.80 7.29 -9.10
N LYS A 57 -1.68 7.78 -7.87
CA LYS A 57 -1.31 6.99 -6.69
C LYS A 57 -2.49 7.01 -5.72
N GLN A 58 -3.01 5.82 -5.37
CA GLN A 58 -4.11 5.73 -4.42
C GLN A 58 -3.62 6.14 -3.02
N TYR A 59 -4.35 7.06 -2.38
CA TYR A 59 -4.19 7.36 -0.96
C TYR A 59 -5.04 6.38 -0.15
N LEU A 60 -4.46 5.76 0.88
CA LEU A 60 -5.03 4.62 1.61
C LEU A 60 -5.36 3.43 0.67
N PRO A 61 -4.37 2.93 -0.08
CA PRO A 61 -4.58 1.85 -1.04
C PRO A 61 -5.02 0.56 -0.36
N HIS A 62 -5.85 -0.21 -1.06
CA HIS A 62 -6.16 -1.59 -0.71
C HIS A 62 -5.79 -2.49 -1.90
N TYR A 63 -4.63 -3.13 -1.81
CA TYR A 63 -4.16 -4.15 -2.74
C TYR A 63 -4.08 -5.50 -2.04
N THR A 64 -4.40 -6.57 -2.76
CA THR A 64 -4.48 -7.92 -2.18
C THR A 64 -3.22 -8.74 -2.47
N THR A 65 -2.36 -8.27 -3.38
CA THR A 65 -1.11 -8.96 -3.74
C THR A 65 0.13 -8.11 -3.44
N GLN A 66 1.21 -8.77 -3.06
CA GLN A 66 2.49 -8.10 -2.83
C GLN A 66 3.03 -7.40 -4.09
N LYS A 67 2.76 -7.97 -5.28
CA LYS A 67 3.17 -7.37 -6.55
C LYS A 67 2.51 -6.01 -6.77
N GLU A 68 1.21 -5.89 -6.54
CA GLU A 68 0.52 -4.61 -6.62
C GLU A 68 1.07 -3.59 -5.62
N TRP A 69 1.47 -4.05 -4.43
CA TRP A 69 2.16 -3.20 -3.45
C TRP A 69 3.55 -2.75 -3.94
N MET A 70 4.33 -3.64 -4.54
CA MET A 70 5.62 -3.30 -5.16
C MET A 70 5.44 -2.23 -6.24
N ASP A 71 4.45 -2.41 -7.13
CA ASP A 71 4.13 -1.47 -8.20
C ASP A 71 3.64 -0.12 -7.62
N HIS A 72 2.88 -0.15 -6.53
CA HIS A 72 2.45 1.06 -5.81
C HIS A 72 3.65 1.84 -5.26
N PHE A 73 4.53 1.18 -4.50
CA PHE A 73 5.70 1.81 -3.88
C PHE A 73 6.79 2.20 -4.90
N GLY A 74 6.89 1.49 -6.03
CA GLY A 74 7.93 1.71 -7.04
C GLY A 74 9.33 1.67 -6.42
N ASP A 75 10.14 2.68 -6.72
CA ASP A 75 11.52 2.79 -6.24
C ASP A 75 11.65 2.80 -4.70
N LYS A 76 10.60 3.18 -3.97
CA LYS A 76 10.60 3.15 -2.50
C LYS A 76 10.47 1.74 -1.92
N TRP A 77 10.07 0.74 -2.72
CA TRP A 77 9.79 -0.61 -2.23
C TRP A 77 10.98 -1.22 -1.47
N THR A 78 12.18 -1.12 -2.02
CA THR A 78 13.40 -1.69 -1.41
C THR A 78 13.63 -1.15 0.00
N GLN A 79 13.51 0.17 0.17
CA GLN A 79 13.65 0.81 1.48
C GLN A 79 12.50 0.45 2.43
N PHE A 80 11.27 0.39 1.92
CA PHE A 80 10.10 0.01 2.70
C PHE A 80 10.22 -1.43 3.24
N ASN A 81 10.65 -2.37 2.39
CA ASN A 81 10.91 -3.75 2.77
C ASN A 81 12.06 -3.86 3.79
N ALA A 82 13.15 -3.13 3.61
CA ALA A 82 14.25 -3.11 4.58
C ALA A 82 13.78 -2.64 5.97
N ARG A 83 12.96 -1.58 6.03
CA ARG A 83 12.34 -1.11 7.28
C ARG A 83 11.41 -2.15 7.88
N LYS A 84 10.60 -2.84 7.08
CA LYS A 84 9.75 -3.92 7.58
C LYS A 84 10.59 -5.02 8.23
N MET A 85 11.68 -5.44 7.60
CA MET A 85 12.57 -6.45 8.17
C MET A 85 13.28 -5.97 9.44
N GLN A 86 13.61 -4.68 9.53
CA GLN A 86 14.24 -4.09 10.71
C GLN A 86 13.29 -4.01 11.91
N PHE A 87 12.03 -3.60 11.69
CA PHE A 87 11.12 -3.24 12.78
C PHE A 87 9.99 -4.25 13.03
N ASP A 88 9.67 -5.10 12.05
CA ASP A 88 8.70 -6.19 12.17
C ASP A 88 9.12 -7.40 11.30
N PRO A 89 10.26 -8.05 11.63
CA PRO A 89 10.78 -9.19 10.86
C PRO A 89 9.82 -10.38 10.84
N ARG A 90 8.99 -10.53 11.88
CA ARG A 90 7.99 -11.59 12.00
C ARG A 90 6.68 -11.26 11.29
N ARG A 91 6.52 -10.06 10.73
CA ARG A 91 5.34 -9.61 9.97
C ARG A 91 4.04 -9.73 10.75
N ILE A 92 4.09 -9.42 12.05
CA ILE A 92 2.93 -9.54 12.96
C ILE A 92 2.04 -8.30 12.90
N LEU A 93 2.59 -7.14 12.53
CA LEU A 93 1.90 -5.86 12.58
C LEU A 93 1.12 -5.59 11.29
N ALA A 94 -0.11 -5.09 11.46
CA ALA A 94 -0.97 -4.57 10.41
C ALA A 94 -1.21 -5.54 9.23
N THR A 95 -1.41 -6.83 9.52
CA THR A 95 -1.66 -7.88 8.52
C THR A 95 -2.86 -7.59 7.60
N GLY A 96 -3.84 -6.82 8.08
CA GLY A 96 -4.99 -6.36 7.28
C GLY A 96 -4.62 -5.43 6.11
N GLN A 97 -3.43 -4.83 6.10
CA GLN A 97 -2.91 -4.08 4.95
C GLN A 97 -2.48 -5.00 3.80
N GLN A 98 -2.29 -6.30 4.07
CA GLN A 98 -1.95 -7.32 3.06
C GLN A 98 -0.65 -7.03 2.27
N ILE A 99 0.24 -6.16 2.77
CA ILE A 99 1.55 -5.89 2.16
C ILE A 99 2.51 -7.06 2.38
N PHE A 100 2.53 -7.60 3.60
CA PHE A 100 3.38 -8.70 4.01
C PHE A 100 2.53 -9.76 4.71
N GLN A 101 2.64 -11.01 4.26
CA GLN A 101 1.93 -12.12 4.88
C GLN A 101 2.66 -12.57 6.14
N PHE A 102 1.90 -12.70 7.24
CA PHE A 102 2.37 -13.36 8.46
C PHE A 102 2.60 -14.85 8.17
N HIS A 103 3.77 -15.37 8.56
CA HIS A 103 4.11 -16.79 8.42
C HIS A 103 4.48 -17.34 9.80
N PRO A 104 3.54 -18.01 10.50
CA PRO A 104 3.74 -18.47 11.87
C PRO A 104 4.95 -19.41 12.02
N SER A 105 5.28 -20.18 10.98
CA SER A 105 6.35 -21.18 11.01
C SER A 105 7.77 -20.58 11.09
N SER A 106 7.94 -19.30 10.72
CA SER A 106 9.25 -18.62 10.80
C SER A 106 9.70 -18.26 12.23
N ALA A 107 8.84 -18.50 13.22
CA ALA A 107 9.12 -18.16 14.62
C ALA A 107 9.84 -19.27 15.41
N LEU A 108 10.00 -20.48 14.86
CA LEU A 108 10.38 -21.68 15.62
C LEU A 108 11.78 -22.26 15.33
N THR A 109 12.60 -21.67 14.47
CA THR A 109 13.99 -22.15 14.29
C THR A 109 14.96 -21.17 14.92
N THR A 110 15.18 -21.28 16.23
CA THR A 110 16.47 -20.98 16.87
C THR A 110 16.44 -21.48 18.32
N LYS A 111 17.38 -22.38 18.64
CA LYS A 111 17.61 -23.12 19.88
C LYS A 111 16.87 -24.46 19.97
N ASP A 112 17.52 -25.48 19.44
CA ASP A 112 17.67 -26.82 20.04
C ASP A 112 18.65 -27.60 19.15
N ASP A 113 19.93 -27.24 19.20
CA ASP A 113 21.06 -28.01 18.61
C ASP A 113 22.36 -27.55 19.29
N ASP A 114 22.39 -27.62 20.62
CA ASP A 114 23.64 -27.56 21.41
C ASP A 114 23.40 -28.28 22.76
N MET A 115 23.42 -29.62 22.72
CA MET A 115 23.87 -30.50 23.81
C MET A 115 24.30 -31.86 23.25
#